data_AF-A0A2N0TN96-F1
#
_entry.id   AF-A0A2N0TN96-F1
#
_cell.length_a   1.000
_cell.length_b   1.000
_cell.length_c   1.000
_cell.angle_alpha   90.00
_cell.angle_beta   90.00
_cell.angle_gamma   90.00
#
_symmetry.space_group_name_H-M   'P 1'
#
loop_
_entity.id
_entity.type
_entity.pdbx_description
1 polymer ?
#
loop_
_entity_poly.entity_id
_entity_poly.type
_entity_poly.pdbx_seq_one_letter_code
_entity_poly.pdbx_strand_id
1 'polypeptide(L)'
;MIVRDKNGSPIRSVGSALYVTTSRQQIKKIRKQNKKLREIAWMQSHLVRAPLTSIMGLIYLAKETDKNEESFEEILDMLSESAEELDKIILDIAHKTEKLQIKSPRN
;
A
#
# COMPACT_ATOMS: atom_id res chain seq x y z
N MET A 1 -0.02 -25.36 -37.15
CA MET A 1 -0.57 -26.11 -38.28
C MET A 1 0.58 -26.74 -39.06
N ILE A 2 0.50 -28.04 -39.38
CA ILE A 2 1.52 -28.70 -40.20
C ILE A 2 1.06 -28.62 -41.65
N VAL A 3 1.88 -28.02 -42.52
CA VAL A 3 1.64 -27.97 -43.96
C VAL A 3 2.22 -29.24 -44.57
N ARG A 4 1.39 -29.98 -45.30
CA ARG A 4 1.74 -31.25 -45.94
C ARG A 4 1.69 -31.11 -47.46
N ASP A 5 2.44 -31.94 -48.17
CA ASP A 5 2.37 -32.02 -49.63
C ASP A 5 1.14 -32.82 -50.09
N LYS A 6 0.96 -32.90 -51.42
CA LYS A 6 -0.11 -33.67 -52.09
C LYS A 6 -0.08 -35.17 -51.80
N ASN A 7 1.03 -35.71 -51.28
CA ASN A 7 1.20 -37.11 -50.91
C ASN A 7 1.08 -37.33 -49.39
N GLY A 8 0.71 -36.29 -48.63
CA GLY A 8 0.55 -36.35 -47.17
C GLY A 8 1.84 -36.21 -46.37
N SER A 9 3.00 -36.05 -47.02
CA SER A 9 4.28 -35.89 -46.33
C SER A 9 4.42 -34.49 -45.73
N PRO A 10 4.88 -34.34 -44.48
CA PRO A 10 5.02 -33.04 -43.83
C PRO A 10 6.15 -32.23 -44.47
N ILE A 11 5.84 -31.01 -44.93
CA ILE A 11 6.82 -30.08 -45.54
C ILE A 11 7.39 -29.13 -44.48
N ARG A 12 6.52 -28.50 -43.70
CA ARG A 12 6.91 -27.56 -42.64
C ARG A 12 5.81 -27.41 -41.59
N SER A 13 6.20 -27.02 -40.39
CA SER A 13 5.26 -26.53 -39.37
C SER A 13 5.16 -25.01 -39.45
N VAL A 14 3.93 -24.49 -39.45
CA VAL A 14 3.64 -23.06 -39.27
C VAL A 14 2.95 -22.92 -37.92
N GLY A 15 3.67 -22.38 -36.96
CA GLY A 15 3.15 -22.02 -35.64
C GLY A 15 3.04 -20.50 -35.53
N SER A 16 1.99 -20.01 -34.89
CA SER A 16 1.91 -18.60 -34.49
C SER A 16 2.34 -18.53 -33.03
N ALA A 17 3.53 -18.00 -32.76
CA ALA A 17 3.97 -17.70 -31.41
C ALA A 17 3.46 -16.30 -31.05
N LEU A 18 2.30 -16.23 -30.38
CA LEU A 18 1.84 -14.96 -29.83
C LEU A 18 2.82 -14.56 -28.72
N TYR A 19 3.60 -13.49 -28.91
CA TYR A 19 4.49 -12.93 -27.89
C TYR A 19 3.66 -12.35 -26.73
N VAL A 20 3.14 -13.22 -25.87
CA VAL A 20 2.34 -12.86 -24.67
C VAL A 20 3.20 -12.36 -23.50
N THR A 21 4.51 -12.28 -23.69
CA THR A 21 5.50 -11.94 -22.66
C THR A 21 5.28 -10.55 -22.08
N THR A 22 5.04 -9.55 -22.94
CA THR A 22 4.81 -8.15 -22.54
C THR A 22 3.53 -8.01 -21.71
N SER A 23 2.42 -8.58 -22.17
CA SER A 23 1.15 -8.55 -21.43
C SER A 23 1.25 -9.26 -20.08
N ARG A 24 1.94 -10.41 -20.02
CA ARG A 24 2.16 -11.14 -18.77
C ARG A 24 3.02 -10.34 -17.78
N GLN A 25 4.04 -9.63 -18.26
CA GLN A 25 4.88 -8.76 -17.42
C GLN A 25 4.11 -7.55 -16.88
N GLN A 26 3.27 -6.92 -17.72
CA GLN A 26 2.40 -5.81 -17.31
C GLN A 26 1.40 -6.26 -16.23
N ILE A 27 0.73 -7.40 -16.42
CA ILE A 27 -0.19 -7.97 -15.42
C ILE A 27 0.53 -8.24 -14.09
N LYS A 28 1.76 -8.78 -14.13
CA LYS A 28 2.58 -8.96 -12.92
C LYS A 28 2.90 -7.63 -12.24
N LYS A 29 3.23 -6.56 -12.99
CA LYS A 29 3.49 -5.22 -12.46
C LYS A 29 2.24 -4.66 -11.77
N ILE A 30 1.08 -4.73 -12.43
CA ILE A 30 -0.22 -4.28 -11.90
C ILE A 30 -0.57 -5.03 -10.62
N ARG A 31 -0.45 -6.37 -10.61
CA ARG A 31 -0.71 -7.18 -9.41
C ARG A 31 0.21 -6.78 -8.24
N LYS A 32 1.48 -6.51 -8.51
CA LYS A 32 2.43 -6.06 -7.49
C LYS A 32 2.08 -4.66 -6.96
N GLN A 33 1.64 -3.74 -7.82
CA GLN A 33 1.15 -2.42 -7.41
C GLN A 33 -0.12 -2.54 -6.57
N ASN A 34 -1.12 -3.31 -7.02
CA ASN A 34 -2.36 -3.55 -6.27
C ASN A 34 -2.11 -4.15 -4.89
N LYS A 35 -1.16 -5.09 -4.75
CA LYS A 35 -0.80 -5.65 -3.44
C LYS A 35 -0.31 -4.56 -2.48
N LYS A 36 0.56 -3.67 -2.95
CA LYS A 36 1.10 -2.57 -2.14
C LYS A 36 0.04 -1.50 -1.83
N LEU A 37 -0.83 -1.17 -2.79
CA LEU A 37 -1.94 -0.24 -2.55
C LEU A 37 -2.90 -0.77 -1.47
N ARG A 38 -3.18 -2.08 -1.48
CA ARG A 38 -3.98 -2.72 -0.43
C ARG A 38 -3.30 -2.67 0.94
N GLU A 39 -1.98 -2.86 0.99
CA GLU A 39 -1.20 -2.71 2.23
C GLU A 39 -1.32 -1.29 2.79
N ILE A 40 -1.13 -0.27 1.95
CA ILE A 40 -1.28 1.14 2.33
C ILE A 40 -2.70 1.44 2.83
N ALA A 41 -3.72 0.97 2.11
CA ALA A 41 -5.12 1.16 2.51
C ALA A 41 -5.45 0.48 3.85
N TRP A 42 -4.86 -0.69 4.13
CA TRP A 42 -4.99 -1.35 5.43
C TRP A 42 -4.34 -0.52 6.54
N MET A 43 -3.12 -0.01 6.32
CA MET A 43 -2.43 0.85 7.29
C MET A 43 -3.24 2.12 7.59
N GLN A 44 -3.80 2.77 6.56
CA GLN A 44 -4.59 3.98 6.73
C GLN A 44 -5.91 3.74 7.48
N SER A 45 -6.57 2.60 7.26
CA SER A 45 -7.83 2.29 7.92
C SER A 45 -7.66 1.76 9.35
N HIS A 46 -6.58 1.01 9.62
CA HIS A 46 -6.40 0.32 10.91
C HIS A 46 -5.34 0.97 11.78
N LEU A 47 -4.14 1.24 11.27
CA LEU A 47 -3.04 1.75 12.08
C LEU A 47 -3.25 3.22 12.45
N VAL A 48 -3.69 4.07 11.52
CA VAL A 48 -4.00 5.48 11.81
C VAL A 48 -5.15 5.63 12.81
N ARG A 49 -6.12 4.70 12.80
CA ARG A 49 -7.34 4.82 13.59
C ARG A 49 -7.07 4.66 15.09
N ALA A 50 -6.13 3.81 15.48
CA ALA A 50 -5.78 3.56 16.87
C ALA A 50 -5.30 4.82 17.62
N PRO A 51 -4.18 5.47 17.24
CA PRO A 51 -3.69 6.66 17.93
C PRO A 51 -4.66 7.84 17.81
N LEU A 52 -5.39 7.97 16.69
CA LEU A 52 -6.43 9.00 16.56
C LEU A 52 -7.54 8.82 17.60
N THR A 53 -7.97 7.58 17.84
CA THR A 53 -9.02 7.28 18.82
C THR A 53 -8.51 7.55 20.25
N SER A 54 -7.25 7.21 20.54
CA SER A 54 -6.58 7.56 21.80
C SER A 54 -6.56 9.08 22.01
N ILE A 55 -6.12 9.85 21.02
CA ILE A 55 -6.11 11.33 21.07
C ILE A 55 -7.50 11.87 21.36
N MET A 56 -8.53 11.40 20.66
CA MET A 56 -9.91 11.84 20.87
C MET A 56 -10.41 11.55 22.29
N GLY A 57 -10.10 10.37 22.84
CA GLY A 57 -10.45 9.99 24.20
C GLY A 57 -9.72 10.83 25.25
N LEU A 58 -8.42 11.04 25.06
CA LEU A 58 -7.60 11.86 25.95
C LEU A 58 -8.02 13.33 25.94
N ILE A 59 -8.39 13.90 24.78
CA ILE A 59 -8.99 15.24 24.70
C ILE A 59 -10.30 15.31 25.48
N TYR A 60 -11.11 14.25 25.45
CA TYR A 60 -12.35 14.21 26.23
C TYR A 60 -12.05 14.22 27.73
N LEU A 61 -11.09 13.41 28.19
CA LEU A 61 -10.66 13.41 29.59
C LEU A 61 -10.07 14.76 30.01
N ALA A 62 -9.16 15.33 29.21
CA ALA A 62 -8.54 16.62 29.47
C ALA A 62 -9.53 17.77 29.66
N LYS A 63 -10.73 17.68 29.07
CA LYS A 63 -11.78 18.70 29.21
C LYS A 63 -12.52 18.60 30.54
N GLU A 64 -12.54 17.42 31.17
CA GLU A 64 -13.22 17.17 32.43
C GLU A 64 -12.27 17.22 33.64
N THR A 65 -10.95 17.17 33.40
CA THR A 65 -9.90 17.23 34.43
C THR A 65 -9.52 18.67 34.80
N ASP A 66 -9.36 18.99 36.09
CA ASP A 66 -8.81 20.28 36.52
C ASP A 66 -7.33 20.37 36.14
N LYS A 67 -6.93 21.50 35.57
CA LYS A 67 -5.57 21.73 35.07
C LYS A 67 -4.49 21.71 36.15
N ASN A 68 -4.86 21.85 37.41
CA ASN A 68 -3.93 21.82 38.54
C ASN A 68 -3.77 20.40 39.12
N GLU A 69 -4.52 19.42 38.62
CA GLU A 69 -4.31 18.03 39.00
C GLU A 69 -3.11 17.44 38.25
N GLU A 70 -2.31 16.62 38.94
CA GLU A 70 -1.19 15.87 38.35
C GLU A 70 -1.64 15.00 37.16
N SER A 71 -2.88 14.50 37.21
CA SER A 71 -3.53 13.74 36.14
C SER A 71 -3.64 14.52 34.82
N PHE A 72 -3.67 15.86 34.85
CA PHE A 72 -3.75 16.68 33.64
C PHE A 72 -2.45 16.61 32.83
N GLU A 73 -1.29 16.70 33.49
CA GLU A 73 0.01 16.57 32.83
C GLU A 73 0.20 15.16 32.25
N GLU A 74 -0.21 14.11 32.97
CA GLU A 74 -0.20 12.74 32.44
C GLU A 74 -1.05 12.61 31.15
N ILE A 75 -2.21 13.26 31.10
CA ILE A 75 -3.06 13.28 29.90
C ILE A 75 -2.36 14.01 28.74
N LEU A 76 -1.65 15.11 29.01
CA LEU A 76 -0.88 15.83 27.99
C LEU A 76 0.29 14.98 27.45
N ASP A 77 0.99 14.26 28.31
CA ASP A 77 2.07 13.36 27.92
C ASP A 77 1.53 12.23 27.02
N MET A 78 0.43 11.58 27.42
CA MET A 78 -0.23 10.56 26.60
C MET A 78 -0.74 11.11 25.25
N LEU A 79 -1.20 12.36 25.22
CA LEU A 79 -1.59 13.04 23.97
C LEU A 79 -0.40 13.23 23.06
N SER A 80 0.72 13.69 23.61
CA SER A 80 1.96 13.90 22.86
C SER A 80 2.46 12.58 22.28
N GLU A 81 2.52 11.52 23.08
CA GLU A 81 2.92 10.18 22.62
C GLU A 81 2.01 9.66 21.49
N SER A 82 0.69 9.77 21.67
CA SER A 82 -0.28 9.32 20.65
C SER A 82 -0.16 10.14 19.36
N ALA A 83 0.13 11.44 19.45
CA ALA A 83 0.33 12.30 18.29
C ALA A 83 1.62 11.94 17.53
N GLU A 84 2.71 11.66 18.25
CA GLU A 84 3.95 11.18 17.64
C GLU A 84 3.80 9.81 16.97
N GLU A 85 3.05 8.89 17.59
CA GLU A 85 2.76 7.58 16.99
C GLU A 85 2.00 7.76 15.67
N LEU A 86 0.98 8.62 15.67
CA LEU A 86 0.22 8.95 14.46
C LEU A 86 1.12 9.53 13.36
N ASP A 87 2.00 10.47 13.70
CA ASP A 87 2.94 11.07 12.74
C ASP A 87 3.90 10.03 12.13
N LYS A 88 4.46 9.14 12.97
CA LYS A 88 5.31 8.02 12.51
C LYS A 88 4.57 7.13 11.49
N ILE A 89 3.29 6.83 11.73
CA ILE A 89 2.47 6.03 10.81
C ILE A 89 2.23 6.80 9.49
N ILE A 90 1.94 8.09 9.55
CA ILE A 90 1.74 8.94 8.37
C ILE A 90 3.02 9.00 7.52
N LEU A 91 4.18 9.18 8.16
CA LEU A 91 5.48 9.17 7.48
C LEU A 91 5.77 7.85 6.79
N ASP A 92 5.47 6.70 7.43
CA ASP A 92 5.66 5.39 6.79
C ASP A 92 4.71 5.20 5.59
N ILE A 93 3.45 5.64 5.70
CA ILE A 93 2.50 5.64 4.58
C ILE A 93 3.02 6.50 3.42
N ALA A 94 3.53 7.70 3.70
CA ALA A 94 4.09 8.60 2.70
C ALA A 94 5.30 7.96 1.99
N HIS A 95 6.26 7.40 2.74
CA HIS A 95 7.42 6.71 2.19
C HIS A 95 7.05 5.48 1.34
N LYS A 96 6.08 4.67 1.79
CA LYS A 96 5.58 3.52 1.01
C LYS A 96 4.91 3.97 -0.29
N THR A 97 4.22 5.10 -0.27
CA THR A 97 3.56 5.71 -1.43
C THR A 97 4.57 6.29 -2.43
N GLU A 98 5.59 6.99 -1.98
CA GLU A 98 6.65 7.53 -2.85
C GLU A 98 7.39 6.38 -3.58
N LYS A 99 7.74 5.31 -2.86
CA LYS A 99 8.34 4.10 -3.43
C LYS A 99 7.46 3.38 -4.47
N LEU A 100 6.16 3.70 -4.55
CA LEU A 100 5.28 3.23 -5.63
C LEU A 100 5.40 4.08 -6.91
N GLN A 101 5.69 5.37 -6.78
CA GLN A 101 5.75 6.32 -7.90
C GLN A 101 7.06 6.25 -8.70
N ILE A 102 8.19 5.85 -8.08
CA ILE A 102 9.53 5.79 -8.72
C ILE A 102 9.69 4.59 -9.71
N LYS A 103 8.63 4.18 -10.42
CA LYS A 103 8.65 3.07 -11.40
C LYS A 103 8.10 3.40 -12.78
N SER A 104 8.12 4.66 -13.16
CA SER A 104 8.12 5.05 -14.57
C SER A 104 9.56 5.03 -15.09
N PRO A 105 9.93 4.12 -16.00
CA PRO A 105 11.06 4.39 -16.87
C PRO A 105 10.68 5.63 -17.68
N ARG A 106 11.43 6.73 -17.51
CA ARG A 106 11.41 7.81 -18.49
C ARG A 106 11.90 7.20 -19.81
N ASN A 107 11.01 7.16 -20.79
CA ASN A 107 11.37 7.20 -22.21
C ASN A 107 11.00 8.60 -22.69
#